data_AF-A0A7R9LU90-F1
#
_entry.id   AF-A0A7R9LU90-F1
#
_cell.length_a   1.000
_cell.length_b   1.000
_cell.length_c   1.000
_cell.angle_alpha   90.00
_cell.angle_beta   90.00
_cell.angle_gamma   90.00
#
_symmetry.space_group_name_H-M   'P 1'
#
loop_
_entity.id
_entity.type
_entity.pdbx_description
1 polymer ?
#
loop_
_entity_poly.entity_id
_entity_poly.type
_entity_poly.pdbx_seq_one_letter_code
_entity_poly.pdbx_strand_id
1 'polypeptide(L)'
;SVLPEVDQIIVLKDGSISEFGTFEELVANKGEFAEFVAEYIVNQTDEDIHEDEMEIMEQIAEKVKPILERHLSYTESLTVSTISDQSRQKSSIYRSISRLSNRDRMSDRPDTIAEEKQKPKRIGKLIESESSETGSVKMDVYKKYMQTIGMVLCGGIVFSFIASNAAQVVSGLWLSEWSNDALDPKKLADTGLRDLRLGVYGTFGVIEAVFSLGASISLNLACIRAAKVLHNNMLKRIIRAPMSFFDTTPIGRILNRFSKDIDTADMSLLFNLRMMIMQFFRTIVAFAMISLETPIILA
;
A
#
# COMPACT_ATOMS: atom_id res chain seq x y z
N SER A 1 14.55 31.75 1.78
CA SER A 1 14.94 32.28 3.11
C SER A 1 14.01 33.40 3.55
N VAL A 2 13.48 33.34 4.78
CA VAL A 2 12.50 34.31 5.34
C VAL A 2 13.21 35.39 6.21
N LEU A 3 14.53 35.28 6.41
CA LEU A 3 15.29 36.19 7.27
C LEU A 3 15.21 37.69 6.86
N PRO A 4 15.13 38.06 5.58
CA PRO A 4 14.94 39.47 5.20
C PRO A 4 13.52 40.01 5.45
N GLU A 5 12.54 39.13 5.67
CA GLU A 5 11.12 39.51 5.83
C GLU A 5 10.72 39.73 7.30
N VAL A 6 11.60 39.42 8.25
CA VAL A 6 11.30 39.55 9.69
C VAL A 6 11.68 40.93 10.22
N ASP A 7 10.86 41.45 11.13
CA ASP A 7 11.06 42.78 11.74
C ASP A 7 12.31 42.84 12.63
N GLN A 8 12.66 41.73 13.29
CA GLN A 8 13.80 41.65 14.20
C GLN A 8 14.47 40.27 14.17
N ILE A 9 15.79 40.29 14.28
CA ILE A 9 16.66 39.11 14.36
C ILE A 9 17.50 39.24 15.63
N ILE A 10 17.63 38.14 16.37
CA ILE A 10 18.46 38.03 17.57
C ILE A 10 19.49 36.93 17.33
N VAL A 11 20.76 37.25 17.50
CA VAL A 11 21.89 36.35 17.29
C VAL A 11 22.37 35.86 18.65
N LEU A 12 22.50 34.54 18.78
CA LEU A 12 22.95 33.88 20.00
C LEU A 12 24.29 33.20 19.72
N LYS A 13 25.29 33.50 20.56
CA LYS A 13 26.59 32.83 20.56
C LYS A 13 27.01 32.47 21.99
N ASP A 14 27.49 31.25 22.14
CA ASP A 14 27.95 30.69 23.42
C ASP A 14 26.94 30.87 24.57
N GLY A 15 25.64 30.76 24.24
CA GLY A 15 24.55 30.89 25.20
C GLY A 15 24.22 32.33 25.63
N SER A 16 24.76 33.34 24.95
CA SER A 16 24.51 34.77 25.19
C SER A 16 24.03 35.48 23.92
N ILE A 17 23.30 36.59 24.08
CA ILE A 17 22.87 37.42 22.94
C ILE A 17 24.08 38.24 22.48
N SER A 18 24.53 38.02 21.24
CA SER A 18 25.65 38.76 20.65
C SER A 18 25.17 40.01 19.91
N GLU A 19 24.13 39.90 19.08
CA GLU A 19 23.59 41.00 18.28
C GLU A 19 22.06 40.95 18.19
N PHE A 20 21.43 42.11 18.01
CA PHE A 20 20.00 42.22 17.75
C PHE A 20 19.72 43.40 16.80
N GLY A 21 18.76 43.26 15.89
CA GLY A 21 18.44 44.31 14.92
C GLY A 21 17.63 43.80 13.72
N THR A 22 17.42 44.67 12.74
CA THR A 22 16.84 44.27 11.45
C THR A 22 17.86 43.52 10.58
N PHE A 23 17.40 42.79 9.57
CA PHE A 23 18.29 42.06 8.65
C PHE A 23 19.35 42.98 8.01
N GLU A 24 18.95 44.17 7.57
CA GLU A 24 19.85 45.12 6.91
C GLU A 24 20.90 45.67 7.86
N GLU A 25 20.52 45.98 9.11
CA GLU A 25 21.43 46.46 10.15
C GLU A 25 22.48 45.41 10.51
N LEU A 26 22.06 44.16 10.70
CA LEU A 26 22.97 43.07 11.09
C LEU A 26 23.95 42.71 9.96
N VAL A 27 23.50 42.74 8.71
CA VAL A 27 24.40 42.56 7.54
C VAL A 27 25.38 43.73 7.43
N ALA A 28 24.92 44.97 7.64
CA ALA A 28 25.77 46.15 7.56
C ALA A 28 26.83 46.23 8.68
N ASN A 29 26.52 45.72 9.87
CA ASN A 29 27.41 45.72 11.03
C ASN A 29 28.65 44.80 10.86
N LYS A 30 28.65 43.91 9.85
CA LYS A 30 29.73 42.96 9.57
C LYS A 30 30.15 42.13 10.79
N GLY A 31 29.17 41.85 11.65
CA GLY A 31 29.35 41.08 12.87
C GLY A 31 29.11 39.59 12.64
N GLU A 32 28.75 38.89 13.72
CA GLU A 32 28.63 37.43 13.76
C GLU A 32 27.51 36.91 12.86
N PHE A 33 26.42 37.67 12.74
CA PHE A 33 25.33 37.34 11.83
C PHE A 33 25.77 37.33 10.37
N ALA A 34 26.57 38.33 9.98
CA ALA A 34 27.00 38.50 8.61
C ALA A 34 28.02 37.43 8.20
N GLU A 35 28.90 37.01 9.11
CA GLU A 35 29.79 35.86 8.92
C GLU A 35 29.00 34.54 8.79
N PHE A 36 28.00 34.31 9.65
CA PHE A 36 27.15 33.13 9.57
C PHE A 36 26.39 33.05 8.23
N VAL A 37 25.81 34.17 7.77
CA VAL A 37 25.11 34.24 6.48
C VAL A 37 26.06 33.99 5.31
N ALA A 38 27.28 34.54 5.37
CA ALA A 38 28.31 34.28 4.37
C ALA A 38 28.70 32.80 4.31
N GLU A 39 28.93 32.17 5.46
CA GLU A 39 29.25 30.74 5.54
C GLU A 39 28.09 29.86 5.03
N TYR A 40 26.86 30.21 5.39
CA TYR A 40 25.66 29.51 4.93
C TYR A 40 25.51 29.56 3.40
N ILE A 41 25.72 30.72 2.79
CA ILE A 41 25.71 30.88 1.32
C ILE A 41 26.82 30.05 0.66
N VAL A 42 28.00 29.99 1.28
CA VAL A 42 29.15 29.25 0.74
C VAL A 42 28.96 27.73 0.81
N ASN A 43 28.29 27.24 1.86
CA ASN A 43 28.14 25.81 2.11
C ASN A 43 26.90 25.16 1.46
N GLN A 44 25.97 25.95 0.90
CA GLN A 44 24.83 25.38 0.17
C GLN A 44 25.22 24.88 -1.22
N THR A 45 24.74 23.68 -1.57
CA THR A 45 24.86 23.05 -2.89
C THR A 45 23.66 23.36 -3.77
N ASP A 46 23.89 23.53 -5.09
CA ASP A 46 22.84 23.85 -6.08
C ASP A 46 21.68 22.83 -6.13
N GLU A 47 21.89 21.60 -5.64
CA GLU A 47 20.87 20.54 -5.60
C GLU A 47 19.81 20.75 -4.50
N ASP A 48 20.10 21.60 -3.50
CA ASP A 48 19.24 21.79 -2.31
C ASP A 48 18.38 23.06 -2.35
N ILE A 49 18.53 23.90 -3.39
CA ILE A 49 17.93 25.24 -3.44
C ILE A 49 16.83 25.29 -4.50
N HIS A 50 15.62 25.66 -4.10
CA HIS A 50 14.53 25.93 -5.05
C HIS A 50 14.83 27.22 -5.85
N GLU A 51 14.42 27.28 -7.12
CA GLU A 51 14.63 28.46 -8.01
C GLU A 51 14.22 29.79 -7.35
N ASP A 52 13.14 29.79 -6.58
CA ASP A 52 12.60 30.99 -5.91
C ASP A 52 13.47 31.43 -4.70
N GLU A 53 14.26 30.51 -4.12
CA GLU A 53 15.22 30.83 -3.05
C GLU A 53 16.56 31.33 -3.60
N MET A 54 16.91 30.95 -4.83
CA MET A 54 18.14 31.34 -5.48
C MET A 54 18.18 32.86 -5.76
N GLU A 55 17.05 33.46 -6.15
CA GLU A 55 16.92 34.91 -6.40
C GLU A 55 17.10 35.72 -5.11
N ILE A 56 16.52 35.25 -4.00
CA ILE A 56 16.67 35.87 -2.67
C ILE A 56 18.13 35.75 -2.20
N MET A 57 18.75 34.59 -2.40
CA MET A 57 20.15 34.37 -2.02
C MET A 57 21.12 35.22 -2.84
N GLU A 58 20.81 35.50 -4.11
CA GLU A 58 21.60 36.41 -4.94
C GLU A 58 21.54 37.85 -4.42
N GLN A 59 20.36 38.33 -4.02
CA GLN A 59 20.20 39.65 -3.40
C GLN A 59 20.92 39.76 -2.04
N ILE A 60 20.90 38.71 -1.23
CA ILE A 60 21.63 38.67 0.05
C ILE A 60 23.14 38.63 -0.21
N ALA A 61 23.59 37.82 -1.17
CA ALA A 61 25.00 37.72 -1.54
C ALA A 61 25.56 39.06 -2.05
N GLU A 62 24.76 39.87 -2.74
CA GLU A 62 25.16 41.21 -3.16
C GLU A 62 25.38 42.15 -1.95
N LYS A 63 24.51 42.09 -0.94
CA LYS A 63 24.65 42.89 0.30
C LYS A 63 25.83 42.44 1.18
N VAL A 64 26.17 41.14 1.17
CA VAL A 64 27.26 40.54 1.97
C VAL A 64 28.57 40.43 1.17
N LYS A 65 28.58 40.81 -0.11
CA LYS A 65 29.72 40.75 -1.04
C LYS A 65 31.08 41.14 -0.44
N PRO A 66 31.25 42.27 0.28
CA PRO A 66 32.56 42.65 0.83
C PRO A 66 33.08 41.71 1.93
N ILE A 67 32.20 40.98 2.62
CA ILE A 67 32.58 39.96 3.61
C ILE A 67 32.86 38.64 2.91
N LEU A 68 32.05 38.33 1.89
CA LEU A 68 32.22 37.14 1.07
C LEU A 68 33.59 37.10 0.38
N GLU A 69 34.05 38.23 -0.18
CA GLU A 69 35.38 38.35 -0.80
C GLU A 69 36.54 38.09 0.19
N ARG A 70 36.35 38.45 1.46
CA ARG A 70 37.31 38.16 2.54
C ARG A 70 37.33 36.68 2.92
N HIS A 71 36.18 36.03 2.96
CA HIS A 71 36.08 34.57 3.20
C HIS A 71 36.60 33.75 2.00
N LEU A 72 36.38 34.23 0.77
CA LEU A 72 36.85 33.60 -0.48
C LEU A 72 38.38 33.63 -0.59
N SER A 73 39.01 34.77 -0.29
CA SER A 73 40.48 34.87 -0.31
C SER A 73 41.16 33.99 0.75
N TYR A 74 40.51 33.78 1.90
CA TYR A 74 41.01 32.87 2.94
C TYR A 74 40.87 31.39 2.53
N THR A 75 39.75 31.01 1.92
CA THR A 75 39.49 29.62 1.46
C THR A 75 40.31 29.22 0.23
N GLU A 76 40.59 30.13 -0.70
CA GLU A 76 41.55 29.90 -1.79
C GLU A 76 42.97 29.63 -1.25
N SER A 77 43.40 30.33 -0.20
CA SER A 77 44.74 30.12 0.38
C SER A 77 44.93 28.74 1.05
N LEU A 78 43.85 28.13 1.55
CA LEU A 78 43.86 26.81 2.19
C LEU A 78 43.77 25.64 1.21
N THR A 79 43.43 25.88 -0.06
CA THR A 79 43.18 24.82 -1.06
C THR A 79 44.35 24.56 -2.01
N VAL A 80 45.46 25.32 -1.92
CA VAL A 80 46.64 25.15 -2.80
C VAL A 80 47.46 23.88 -2.48
N SER A 81 47.20 23.18 -1.38
CA SER A 81 47.98 22.01 -0.97
C SER A 81 47.17 20.72 -0.83
N THR A 82 46.33 20.35 -1.79
CA THR A 82 46.02 18.93 -2.04
C THR A 82 45.35 18.73 -3.40
N ILE A 83 46.10 18.20 -4.37
CA ILE A 83 45.54 17.67 -5.60
C ILE A 83 44.83 16.36 -5.24
N SER A 84 43.49 16.39 -5.15
CA SER A 84 42.66 15.21 -5.31
C SER A 84 41.29 15.59 -5.88
N ASP A 85 40.84 14.78 -6.83
CA ASP A 85 39.75 14.97 -7.80
C ASP A 85 38.31 15.14 -7.23
N GLN A 86 38.15 15.57 -5.97
CA GLN A 86 36.84 15.89 -5.38
C GLN A 86 36.44 17.38 -5.52
N SER A 87 37.29 18.21 -6.12
CA SER A 87 37.09 19.67 -6.22
C SER A 87 36.22 20.15 -7.39
N ARG A 88 35.77 19.25 -8.29
CA ARG A 88 34.97 19.62 -9.46
C ARG A 88 33.49 19.91 -9.17
N GLN A 89 33.02 19.65 -7.96
CA GLN A 89 31.62 19.80 -7.55
C GLN A 89 31.43 20.88 -6.46
N LYS A 90 32.36 21.84 -6.36
CA LYS A 90 32.20 23.02 -5.49
C LYS A 90 31.66 24.20 -6.31
N SER A 91 30.33 24.31 -6.22
CA SER A 91 29.35 25.39 -6.43
C SER A 91 29.37 26.24 -7.72
N SER A 92 28.23 26.23 -8.44
CA SER A 92 27.95 27.19 -9.51
C SER A 92 27.74 28.61 -8.97
N ILE A 93 27.36 28.73 -7.70
CA ILE A 93 27.24 29.99 -6.95
C ILE A 93 28.59 30.72 -6.85
N TYR A 94 29.73 30.03 -6.67
CA TYR A 94 31.08 30.63 -6.78
C TYR A 94 31.28 31.33 -8.14
N ARG A 95 30.72 30.73 -9.20
CA ARG A 95 30.79 31.24 -10.58
C ARG A 95 29.78 32.35 -10.85
N SER A 96 28.66 32.41 -10.12
CA SER A 96 27.64 33.48 -10.21
C SER A 96 28.07 34.73 -9.45
N ILE A 97 28.66 34.57 -8.25
CA ILE A 97 29.14 35.67 -7.42
C ILE A 97 30.41 36.31 -8.00
N SER A 98 31.31 35.51 -8.58
CA SER A 98 32.44 36.07 -9.34
C SER A 98 31.99 36.83 -10.60
N ARG A 99 30.85 36.49 -11.24
CA ARG A 99 30.26 37.29 -12.32
C ARG A 99 29.66 38.61 -11.83
N LEU A 100 29.10 38.65 -10.61
CA LEU A 100 28.65 39.88 -9.96
C LEU A 100 29.81 40.87 -9.69
N SER A 101 31.05 40.39 -9.52
CA SER A 101 32.23 41.27 -9.46
C SER A 101 32.59 41.91 -10.80
N ASN A 102 32.24 41.26 -11.93
CA ASN A 102 32.59 41.71 -13.27
C ASN A 102 31.51 42.54 -13.97
N ARG A 103 30.32 42.68 -13.36
CA ARG A 103 29.16 43.36 -13.96
C ARG A 103 29.23 44.89 -13.85
N ASP A 104 30.08 45.44 -12.97
CA ASP A 104 30.33 46.89 -12.81
C ASP A 104 31.08 47.55 -13.98
N ARG A 105 31.41 46.82 -15.05
CA ARG A 105 32.11 47.38 -16.22
C ARG A 105 31.25 47.53 -17.49
N MET A 106 29.95 47.24 -17.45
CA MET A 106 29.12 47.31 -18.66
C MET A 106 27.72 47.85 -18.36
N SER A 107 27.64 49.09 -17.90
CA SER A 107 26.41 49.88 -17.86
C SER A 107 26.33 50.74 -19.12
N ASP A 108 25.60 50.27 -20.14
CA ASP A 108 24.81 51.13 -21.04
C ASP A 108 24.08 50.27 -22.10
N ARG A 109 22.78 50.04 -21.88
CA ARG A 109 21.74 49.94 -22.94
C ARG A 109 20.34 49.78 -22.32
N PRO A 110 19.29 50.41 -22.88
CA PRO A 110 17.96 50.46 -22.25
C PRO A 110 17.10 49.23 -22.58
N ASP A 111 16.19 48.96 -21.66
CA ASP A 111 15.29 47.83 -21.55
C ASP A 111 14.30 47.64 -22.71
N THR A 112 14.01 46.39 -23.03
CA THR A 112 12.75 45.98 -23.67
C THR A 112 12.14 44.84 -22.86
N ILE A 113 11.10 45.18 -22.09
CA ILE A 113 10.33 44.25 -21.26
C ILE A 113 9.36 43.49 -22.17
N ALA A 114 9.57 42.18 -22.33
CA ALA A 114 8.59 41.26 -22.87
C ALA A 114 8.09 40.38 -21.72
N GLU A 115 6.82 40.55 -21.35
CA GLU A 115 6.13 39.74 -20.34
C GLU A 115 5.93 38.31 -20.84
N GLU A 116 6.77 37.38 -20.41
CA GLU A 116 6.48 35.94 -20.51
C GLU A 116 5.49 35.53 -19.42
N LYS A 117 4.26 35.18 -19.84
CA LYS A 117 3.24 34.58 -18.97
C LYS A 117 3.72 33.26 -18.40
N GLN A 118 4.12 33.27 -17.12
CA GLN A 118 4.39 32.05 -16.35
C GLN A 118 3.12 31.20 -16.24
N LYS A 119 3.20 29.95 -16.69
CA LYS A 119 2.18 28.92 -16.41
C LYS A 119 2.25 28.57 -14.92
N PRO A 120 1.10 28.33 -14.23
CA PRO A 120 1.12 28.04 -12.81
C PRO A 120 1.92 26.76 -12.51
N LYS A 121 2.98 26.88 -11.70
CA LYS A 121 3.77 25.77 -11.12
C LYS A 121 2.80 24.80 -10.45
N ARG A 122 2.72 23.56 -10.94
CA ARG A 122 1.98 22.47 -10.29
C ARG A 122 2.72 22.12 -9.01
N ILE A 123 2.21 22.56 -7.85
CA ILE A 123 2.67 22.13 -6.53
C ILE A 123 2.72 20.59 -6.53
N GLY A 124 3.91 20.02 -6.32
CA GLY A 124 4.17 18.59 -6.38
C GLY A 124 3.27 17.83 -5.43
N LYS A 125 2.23 17.17 -5.97
CA LYS A 125 1.29 16.39 -5.19
C LYS A 125 1.94 15.04 -4.87
N LEU A 126 2.61 14.96 -3.71
CA LEU A 126 3.29 13.73 -3.24
C LEU A 126 2.29 12.60 -2.97
N ILE A 127 1.05 12.92 -2.62
CA ILE A 127 0.02 11.94 -2.33
C ILE A 127 -0.60 11.43 -3.63
N GLU A 128 -0.33 10.17 -3.93
CA GLU A 128 -0.95 9.48 -5.07
C GLU A 128 -2.44 9.21 -4.78
N SER A 129 -3.29 9.56 -5.75
CA SER A 129 -4.72 9.26 -5.71
C SER A 129 -4.96 7.78 -5.97
N GLU A 130 -5.75 7.13 -5.12
CA GLU A 130 -6.06 5.71 -5.25
C GLU A 130 -6.86 5.43 -6.53
N SER A 131 -6.27 4.66 -7.45
CA SER A 131 -6.95 4.17 -8.66
C SER A 131 -7.74 2.90 -8.33
N SER A 132 -9.05 2.92 -8.54
CA SER A 132 -9.89 1.73 -8.47
C SER A 132 -9.93 1.08 -9.85
N GLU A 133 -9.48 -0.18 -9.94
CA GLU A 133 -9.70 -0.99 -11.14
C GLU A 133 -11.21 -1.20 -11.33
N THR A 134 -11.70 -1.08 -12.57
CA THR A 134 -13.11 -1.26 -12.93
C THR A 134 -13.28 -2.52 -13.77
N GLY A 135 -14.35 -3.29 -13.53
CA GLY A 135 -14.63 -4.52 -14.27
C GLY A 135 -14.60 -5.79 -13.40
N SER A 136 -14.50 -6.95 -14.04
CA SER A 136 -14.50 -8.25 -13.37
C SER A 136 -13.14 -8.57 -12.74
N VAL A 137 -13.16 -9.24 -11.59
CA VAL A 137 -11.94 -9.72 -10.92
C VAL A 137 -11.27 -10.83 -11.74
N LYS A 138 -9.96 -10.71 -11.96
CA LYS A 138 -9.16 -11.71 -12.69
C LYS A 138 -9.17 -13.06 -11.95
N MET A 139 -9.29 -14.16 -12.69
CA MET A 139 -9.28 -15.53 -12.11
C MET A 139 -8.01 -15.84 -11.29
N ASP A 140 -6.89 -15.20 -11.63
CA ASP A 140 -5.65 -15.33 -10.88
C ASP A 140 -5.76 -14.87 -9.42
N VAL A 141 -6.64 -13.90 -9.13
CA VAL A 141 -6.88 -13.42 -7.76
C VAL A 141 -7.54 -14.52 -6.94
N TYR A 142 -8.56 -15.18 -7.49
CA TYR A 142 -9.21 -16.32 -6.83
C TYR A 142 -8.24 -17.48 -6.64
N LYS A 143 -7.40 -17.77 -7.64
CA LYS A 143 -6.36 -18.81 -7.54
C LYS A 143 -5.35 -18.49 -6.45
N LYS A 144 -4.92 -17.22 -6.34
CA LYS A 144 -3.98 -16.79 -5.29
C LYS A 144 -4.60 -16.90 -3.90
N TYR A 145 -5.89 -16.58 -3.79
CA TYR A 145 -6.64 -16.75 -2.56
C TYR A 145 -6.74 -18.24 -2.16
N MET A 146 -7.08 -19.12 -3.10
CA MET A 146 -7.10 -20.58 -2.85
C MET A 146 -5.72 -21.15 -2.49
N GLN A 147 -4.63 -20.65 -3.10
CA GLN A 147 -3.27 -21.03 -2.73
C GLN A 147 -2.91 -20.61 -1.29
N THR A 148 -3.49 -19.51 -0.81
CA THR A 148 -3.27 -19.00 0.55
C THR A 148 -3.90 -19.93 1.61
N ILE A 149 -5.07 -20.50 1.29
CA ILE A 149 -5.71 -21.56 2.09
C ILE A 149 -4.87 -22.84 2.07
N GLY A 150 -4.38 -23.22 0.90
CA GLY A 150 -3.60 -24.42 0.67
C GLY A 150 -4.38 -25.46 -0.14
N MET A 151 -3.77 -25.94 -1.23
CA MET A 151 -4.45 -26.78 -2.23
C MET A 151 -4.95 -28.11 -1.66
N VAL A 152 -4.23 -28.71 -0.72
CA VAL A 152 -4.63 -29.98 -0.08
C VAL A 152 -5.90 -29.80 0.76
N LEU A 153 -5.99 -28.71 1.53
CA LEU A 153 -7.18 -28.39 2.33
C LEU A 153 -8.38 -28.12 1.42
N CYS A 154 -8.19 -27.37 0.33
CA CYS A 154 -9.24 -27.16 -0.67
C CYS A 154 -9.73 -28.49 -1.28
N GLY A 155 -8.82 -29.37 -1.67
CA GLY A 155 -9.18 -30.70 -2.19
C GLY A 155 -9.96 -31.54 -1.18
N GLY A 156 -9.53 -31.55 0.09
CA GLY A 156 -10.21 -32.26 1.18
C GLY A 156 -11.61 -31.72 1.46
N ILE A 157 -11.82 -30.39 1.40
CA ILE A 157 -13.14 -29.77 1.56
C ILE A 157 -14.07 -30.20 0.42
N VAL A 158 -13.61 -30.09 -0.83
CA VAL A 158 -14.40 -30.48 -2.01
C VAL A 158 -14.76 -31.96 -1.95
N PHE A 159 -13.80 -32.82 -1.63
CA PHE A 159 -14.03 -34.25 -1.46
C PHE A 159 -15.07 -34.55 -0.37
N SER A 160 -14.96 -33.91 0.80
CA SER A 160 -15.89 -34.11 1.91
C SER A 160 -17.31 -33.65 1.55
N PHE A 161 -17.44 -32.54 0.82
CA PHE A 161 -18.74 -32.08 0.32
C PHE A 161 -19.33 -33.06 -0.69
N ILE A 162 -18.55 -33.55 -1.65
CA ILE A 162 -19.01 -34.54 -2.63
C ILE A 162 -19.45 -35.82 -1.92
N ALA A 163 -18.65 -36.34 -0.98
CA ALA A 163 -18.95 -37.55 -0.24
C ALA A 163 -20.23 -37.41 0.61
N SER A 164 -20.40 -36.28 1.30
CA SER A 164 -21.61 -36.00 2.08
C SER A 164 -22.86 -35.92 1.19
N ASN A 165 -22.79 -35.20 0.06
CA ASN A 165 -23.90 -35.10 -0.87
C ASN A 165 -24.22 -36.44 -1.56
N ALA A 166 -23.20 -37.24 -1.91
CA ALA A 166 -23.39 -38.56 -2.47
C ALA A 166 -24.08 -39.50 -1.46
N ALA A 167 -23.67 -39.48 -0.20
CA ALA A 167 -24.32 -40.26 0.86
C ALA A 167 -25.78 -39.84 1.06
N GLN A 168 -26.08 -38.54 0.99
CA GLN A 168 -27.44 -38.01 1.03
C GLN A 168 -28.30 -38.54 -0.14
N VAL A 169 -27.77 -38.52 -1.36
CA VAL A 169 -28.47 -39.04 -2.55
C VAL A 169 -28.73 -40.53 -2.42
N VAL A 170 -27.71 -41.30 -2.06
CA VAL A 170 -27.83 -42.77 -1.89
C VAL A 170 -28.82 -43.12 -0.80
N SER A 171 -28.83 -42.37 0.32
CA SER A 171 -29.80 -42.53 1.40
C SER A 171 -31.24 -42.29 0.91
N GLY A 172 -31.45 -41.27 0.09
CA GLY A 172 -32.76 -40.98 -0.53
C GLY A 172 -33.22 -42.09 -1.49
N LEU A 173 -32.32 -42.56 -2.37
CA LEU A 173 -32.62 -43.68 -3.28
C LEU A 173 -32.90 -44.99 -2.51
N TRP A 174 -32.14 -45.26 -1.46
CA TRP A 174 -32.36 -46.41 -0.59
C TRP A 174 -33.73 -46.36 0.09
N LEU A 175 -34.15 -45.18 0.55
CA LEU A 175 -35.47 -44.99 1.14
C LEU A 175 -36.59 -45.16 0.09
N SER A 176 -36.37 -44.71 -1.15
CA SER A 176 -37.30 -44.93 -2.26
C SER A 176 -37.50 -46.42 -2.56
N GLU A 177 -36.42 -47.20 -2.64
CA GLU A 177 -36.51 -48.66 -2.79
C GLU A 177 -37.19 -49.33 -1.59
N TRP A 178 -36.85 -48.91 -0.37
CA TRP A 178 -37.45 -49.47 0.85
C TRP A 178 -38.95 -49.16 0.93
N SER A 179 -39.38 -48.00 0.46
CA SER A 179 -40.80 -47.63 0.36
C SER A 179 -41.56 -48.55 -0.61
N ASN A 180 -40.94 -48.97 -1.72
CA ASN A 180 -41.55 -49.91 -2.66
C ASN A 180 -41.74 -51.31 -2.06
N ASP A 181 -40.81 -51.77 -1.21
CA ASP A 181 -40.93 -53.05 -0.52
C ASP A 181 -42.11 -53.08 0.47
N ALA A 182 -42.56 -51.93 0.96
CA ALA A 182 -43.74 -51.83 1.84
C ALA A 182 -45.07 -52.10 1.11
N LEU A 183 -45.08 -52.11 -0.23
CA LEU A 183 -46.25 -52.45 -1.05
C LEU A 183 -46.51 -53.96 -1.10
N ASP A 184 -45.49 -54.79 -0.82
CA ASP A 184 -45.58 -56.25 -0.79
C ASP A 184 -45.88 -56.76 0.63
N PRO A 185 -47.08 -57.34 0.90
CA PRO A 185 -47.46 -57.81 2.25
C PRO A 185 -46.51 -58.87 2.83
N LYS A 186 -45.85 -59.64 1.95
CA LYS A 186 -44.89 -60.70 2.33
C LYS A 186 -43.57 -60.14 2.85
N LYS A 187 -43.09 -59.02 2.29
CA LYS A 187 -41.84 -58.37 2.71
C LYS A 187 -42.07 -57.51 3.95
N LEU A 188 -43.28 -56.95 4.10
CA LEU A 188 -43.66 -56.15 5.26
C LEU A 188 -43.73 -56.96 6.57
N ALA A 189 -44.12 -58.24 6.49
CA ALA A 189 -44.17 -59.14 7.64
C ALA A 189 -42.79 -59.66 8.07
N ASP A 190 -41.76 -59.52 7.23
CA ASP A 190 -40.40 -59.95 7.55
C ASP A 190 -39.68 -58.90 8.40
N THR A 191 -39.57 -59.22 9.69
CA THR A 191 -38.92 -58.33 10.68
C THR A 191 -37.40 -58.23 10.44
N GLY A 192 -36.76 -59.28 9.92
CA GLY A 192 -35.32 -59.29 9.68
C GLY A 192 -34.91 -58.38 8.50
N LEU A 193 -35.70 -58.39 7.42
CA LEU A 193 -35.50 -57.50 6.27
C LEU A 193 -35.65 -56.03 6.67
N ARG A 194 -36.65 -55.71 7.51
CA ARG A 194 -36.88 -54.36 8.00
C ARG A 194 -35.71 -53.83 8.82
N ASP A 195 -35.20 -54.64 9.76
CA ASP A 195 -34.10 -54.24 10.62
C ASP A 195 -32.79 -54.08 9.82
N LEU A 196 -32.57 -54.91 8.79
CA LEU A 196 -31.46 -54.75 7.84
C LEU A 196 -31.58 -53.44 7.04
N ARG A 197 -32.75 -53.15 6.47
CA ARG A 197 -33.00 -51.91 5.70
C ARG A 197 -32.80 -50.66 6.57
N LEU A 198 -33.30 -50.69 7.80
CA LEU A 198 -33.12 -49.62 8.78
C LEU A 198 -31.65 -49.45 9.18
N GLY A 199 -30.94 -50.55 9.38
CA GLY A 199 -29.50 -50.54 9.68
C GLY A 199 -28.69 -49.89 8.57
N VAL A 200 -28.91 -50.29 7.32
CA VAL A 200 -28.22 -49.71 6.15
C VAL A 200 -28.54 -48.22 6.00
N TYR A 201 -29.82 -47.84 6.14
CA TYR A 201 -30.21 -46.42 6.11
C TYR A 201 -29.51 -45.60 7.21
N GLY A 202 -29.46 -46.14 8.43
CA GLY A 202 -28.75 -45.53 9.55
C GLY A 202 -27.26 -45.35 9.27
N THR A 203 -26.60 -46.33 8.63
CA THR A 203 -25.18 -46.21 8.28
C THR A 203 -24.92 -45.11 7.26
N PHE A 204 -25.78 -44.93 6.25
CA PHE A 204 -25.65 -43.83 5.30
C PHE A 204 -25.82 -42.47 5.98
N GLY A 205 -26.77 -42.33 6.91
CA GLY A 205 -26.95 -41.12 7.70
C GLY A 205 -25.73 -40.78 8.57
N VAL A 206 -25.09 -41.79 9.19
CA VAL A 206 -23.84 -41.58 9.96
C VAL A 206 -22.70 -41.15 9.03
N ILE A 207 -22.55 -41.78 7.87
CA ILE A 207 -21.54 -41.41 6.87
C ILE A 207 -21.75 -39.95 6.40
N GLU A 208 -22.97 -39.59 6.03
CA GLU A 208 -23.34 -38.22 5.66
C GLU A 208 -22.97 -37.23 6.77
N ALA A 209 -23.33 -37.53 8.02
CA ALA A 209 -23.07 -36.67 9.16
C ALA A 209 -21.56 -36.47 9.41
N VAL A 210 -20.77 -37.54 9.35
CA VAL A 210 -19.31 -37.49 9.55
C VAL A 210 -18.64 -36.64 8.46
N PHE A 211 -18.97 -36.86 7.19
CA PHE A 211 -18.40 -36.07 6.09
C PHE A 211 -18.88 -34.61 6.10
N SER A 212 -20.15 -34.35 6.42
CA SER A 212 -20.71 -33.01 6.55
C SER A 212 -20.02 -32.22 7.67
N LEU A 213 -19.83 -32.85 8.84
CA LEU A 213 -19.12 -32.25 9.96
C LEU A 213 -17.65 -32.01 9.62
N GLY A 214 -16.97 -32.98 8.99
CA GLY A 214 -15.60 -32.85 8.51
C GLY A 214 -15.44 -31.69 7.51
N ALA A 215 -16.37 -31.55 6.56
CA ALA A 215 -16.39 -30.44 5.61
C ALA A 215 -16.56 -29.09 6.32
N SER A 216 -17.49 -29.01 7.27
CA SER A 216 -17.76 -27.79 8.05
C SER A 216 -16.55 -27.35 8.87
N ILE A 217 -15.92 -28.27 9.62
CA ILE A 217 -14.71 -27.96 10.39
C ILE A 217 -13.57 -27.56 9.48
N SER A 218 -13.33 -28.32 8.40
CA SER A 218 -12.25 -28.04 7.44
C SER A 218 -12.40 -26.66 6.79
N LEU A 219 -13.63 -26.26 6.44
CA LEU A 219 -13.93 -24.95 5.87
C LEU A 219 -13.65 -23.84 6.89
N ASN A 220 -14.07 -23.99 8.15
CA ASN A 220 -13.76 -23.00 9.19
C ASN A 220 -12.25 -22.87 9.46
N LEU A 221 -11.51 -23.98 9.46
CA LEU A 221 -10.05 -23.96 9.61
C LEU A 221 -9.36 -23.30 8.39
N ALA A 222 -9.83 -23.59 7.18
CA ALA A 222 -9.36 -22.97 5.95
C ALA A 222 -9.54 -21.44 5.99
N CYS A 223 -10.71 -20.99 6.44
CA CYS A 223 -11.05 -19.60 6.65
C CYS A 223 -10.07 -18.89 7.61
N ILE A 224 -9.87 -19.45 8.81
CA ILE A 224 -8.95 -18.89 9.81
C ILE A 224 -7.50 -18.88 9.28
N ARG A 225 -7.11 -19.91 8.53
CA ARG A 225 -5.79 -19.98 7.91
C ARG A 225 -5.60 -18.89 6.84
N ALA A 226 -6.60 -18.66 5.99
CA ALA A 226 -6.56 -17.62 4.98
C ALA A 226 -6.39 -16.23 5.61
N ALA A 227 -7.20 -15.91 6.62
CA ALA A 227 -7.14 -14.66 7.38
C ALA A 227 -5.75 -14.41 7.96
N LYS A 228 -5.20 -15.39 8.67
CA LYS A 228 -3.85 -15.30 9.27
C LYS A 228 -2.77 -15.09 8.23
N VAL A 229 -2.80 -15.82 7.11
CA VAL A 229 -1.76 -15.71 6.09
C VAL A 229 -1.88 -14.37 5.35
N LEU A 230 -3.09 -13.90 5.04
CA LEU A 230 -3.31 -12.61 4.38
C LEU A 230 -2.80 -11.46 5.27
N HIS A 231 -3.22 -11.42 6.54
CA HIS A 231 -2.78 -10.42 7.50
C HIS A 231 -1.25 -10.45 7.69
N ASN A 232 -0.65 -11.62 7.93
CA ASN A 232 0.79 -11.73 8.14
C ASN A 232 1.60 -11.33 6.90
N ASN A 233 1.12 -11.67 5.70
CA ASN A 233 1.77 -11.26 4.47
C ASN A 233 1.69 -9.73 4.26
N MET A 234 0.56 -9.12 4.58
CA MET A 234 0.40 -7.67 4.50
C MET A 234 1.30 -6.97 5.52
N LEU A 235 1.29 -7.44 6.77
CA LEU A 235 2.15 -6.93 7.84
C LEU A 235 3.64 -7.04 7.49
N LYS A 236 4.08 -8.20 6.99
CA LYS A 236 5.48 -8.42 6.61
C LYS A 236 5.93 -7.52 5.45
N ARG A 237 5.01 -7.14 4.55
CA ARG A 237 5.31 -6.25 3.42
C ARG A 237 5.36 -4.79 3.88
N ILE A 238 4.41 -4.34 4.71
CA ILE A 238 4.38 -2.94 5.14
C ILE A 238 5.60 -2.58 6.00
N ILE A 239 6.03 -3.44 6.91
CA ILE A 239 7.21 -3.16 7.76
C ILE A 239 8.53 -3.13 6.97
N ARG A 240 8.54 -3.62 5.73
CA ARG A 240 9.70 -3.64 4.82
C ARG A 240 9.57 -2.62 3.69
N ALA A 241 8.50 -1.83 3.68
CA ALA A 241 8.30 -0.81 2.66
C ALA A 241 9.31 0.34 2.86
N PRO A 242 9.83 0.93 1.78
CA PRO A 242 10.71 2.10 1.88
C PRO A 242 9.93 3.32 2.41
N MET A 243 10.65 4.31 2.97
CA MET A 243 10.04 5.56 3.45
C MET A 243 9.21 6.27 2.37
N SER A 244 9.66 6.22 1.11
CA SER A 244 8.92 6.78 -0.04
C SER A 244 7.49 6.22 -0.21
N PHE A 245 7.21 5.00 0.25
CA PHE A 245 5.85 4.47 0.27
C PHE A 245 4.98 5.19 1.29
N PHE A 246 5.53 5.51 2.46
CA PHE A 246 4.82 6.17 3.55
C PHE A 246 4.61 7.67 3.27
N ASP A 247 5.51 8.30 2.54
CA ASP A 247 5.38 9.71 2.14
C ASP A 247 4.30 9.92 1.07
N THR A 248 4.10 8.93 0.21
CA THR A 248 3.12 8.97 -0.89
C THR A 248 1.76 8.36 -0.52
N THR A 249 1.72 7.51 0.52
CA THR A 249 0.52 6.80 0.97
C THR A 249 0.02 7.33 2.31
N PRO A 250 -1.14 7.98 2.37
CA PRO A 250 -1.68 8.49 3.63
C PRO A 250 -1.89 7.37 4.65
N ILE A 251 -1.58 7.64 5.92
CA ILE A 251 -1.71 6.64 6.99
C ILE A 251 -3.13 6.10 7.13
N GLY A 252 -4.14 6.92 6.85
CA GLY A 252 -5.55 6.50 6.83
C GLY A 252 -5.85 5.40 5.79
N ARG A 253 -5.16 5.39 4.64
CA ARG A 253 -5.33 4.35 3.61
C ARG A 253 -4.75 3.03 4.07
N ILE A 254 -3.58 3.06 4.69
CA ILE A 254 -2.95 1.88 5.30
C ILE A 254 -3.87 1.32 6.39
N LEU A 255 -4.40 2.19 7.26
CA LEU A 255 -5.33 1.79 8.31
C LEU A 255 -6.62 1.18 7.74
N ASN A 256 -7.19 1.75 6.68
CA ASN A 256 -8.39 1.19 6.04
C ASN A 256 -8.15 -0.20 5.45
N ARG A 257 -6.95 -0.47 4.90
CA ARG A 257 -6.55 -1.84 4.48
C ARG A 257 -6.51 -2.81 5.65
N PHE A 258 -5.89 -2.43 6.76
CA PHE A 258 -5.75 -3.30 7.94
C PHE A 258 -7.06 -3.49 8.73
N SER A 259 -8.03 -2.59 8.56
CA SER A 259 -9.32 -2.65 9.25
C SER A 259 -10.42 -3.15 8.33
N LYS A 260 -11.01 -2.27 7.52
CA LYS A 260 -12.22 -2.55 6.74
C LYS A 260 -12.00 -3.59 5.65
N ASP A 261 -10.87 -3.53 4.95
CA ASP A 261 -10.63 -4.45 3.83
C ASP A 261 -10.32 -5.86 4.34
N ILE A 262 -9.54 -5.99 5.41
CA ILE A 262 -9.33 -7.28 6.10
C ILE A 262 -10.64 -7.81 6.69
N ASP A 263 -11.44 -6.98 7.37
CA ASP A 263 -12.72 -7.41 7.93
C ASP A 263 -13.67 -7.92 6.84
N THR A 264 -13.76 -7.20 5.72
CA THR A 264 -14.55 -7.64 4.56
C THR A 264 -14.01 -8.95 3.98
N ALA A 265 -12.69 -9.07 3.87
CA ALA A 265 -12.03 -10.26 3.35
C ALA A 265 -12.15 -11.47 4.28
N ASP A 266 -12.28 -11.29 5.60
CA ASP A 266 -12.33 -12.37 6.60
C ASP A 266 -13.77 -12.75 7.00
N MET A 267 -14.69 -11.79 7.00
CA MET A 267 -16.09 -12.05 7.37
C MET A 267 -16.95 -12.28 6.13
N SER A 268 -17.04 -11.25 5.28
CA SER A 268 -18.00 -11.25 4.17
C SER A 268 -17.59 -12.23 3.07
N LEU A 269 -16.34 -12.17 2.60
CA LEU A 269 -15.88 -13.04 1.51
C LEU A 269 -15.95 -14.52 1.90
N LEU A 270 -15.55 -14.88 3.13
CA LEU A 270 -15.57 -16.26 3.62
C LEU A 270 -17.00 -16.77 3.78
N PHE A 271 -17.88 -15.96 4.36
CA PHE A 271 -19.29 -16.31 4.49
C PHE A 271 -19.94 -16.56 3.13
N ASN A 272 -19.75 -15.64 2.18
CA ASN A 272 -20.31 -15.76 0.83
C ASN A 272 -19.74 -16.98 0.09
N LEU A 273 -18.43 -17.23 0.20
CA LEU A 273 -17.80 -18.40 -0.42
C LEU A 273 -18.34 -19.71 0.17
N ARG A 274 -18.55 -19.78 1.48
CA ARG A 274 -19.19 -20.92 2.15
C ARG A 274 -20.61 -21.16 1.61
N MET A 275 -21.44 -20.11 1.59
CA MET A 275 -22.82 -20.19 1.11
C MET A 275 -22.88 -20.59 -0.36
N MET A 276 -22.01 -20.01 -1.20
CA MET A 276 -21.92 -20.33 -2.62
C MET A 276 -21.56 -21.81 -2.84
N ILE A 277 -20.57 -22.35 -2.14
CA ILE A 277 -20.19 -23.77 -2.25
C ILE A 277 -21.35 -24.67 -1.84
N MET A 278 -21.98 -24.40 -0.69
CA MET A 278 -23.11 -25.20 -0.21
C MET A 278 -24.28 -25.16 -1.21
N GLN A 279 -24.61 -23.99 -1.74
CA GLN A 279 -25.70 -23.84 -2.69
C GLN A 279 -25.38 -24.51 -4.02
N PHE A 280 -24.15 -24.36 -4.52
CA PHE A 280 -23.71 -25.00 -5.76
C PHE A 280 -23.90 -26.51 -5.72
N PHE A 281 -23.42 -27.18 -4.66
CA PHE A 281 -23.58 -28.63 -4.52
C PHE A 281 -25.04 -29.04 -4.31
N ARG A 282 -25.80 -28.32 -3.48
CA ARG A 282 -27.25 -28.60 -3.29
C ARG A 282 -28.03 -28.50 -4.59
N THR A 283 -27.74 -27.49 -5.40
CA THR A 283 -28.39 -27.30 -6.69
C THR A 283 -28.03 -28.44 -7.65
N ILE A 284 -26.77 -28.86 -7.73
CA ILE A 284 -26.35 -30.01 -8.54
C ILE A 284 -27.10 -31.28 -8.12
N VAL A 285 -27.16 -31.57 -6.81
CA VAL A 285 -27.87 -32.73 -6.27
C VAL A 285 -29.35 -32.69 -6.61
N ALA A 286 -30.00 -31.55 -6.43
CA ALA A 286 -31.42 -31.39 -6.75
C ALA A 286 -31.70 -31.63 -8.24
N PHE A 287 -30.90 -31.04 -9.13
CA PHE A 287 -31.01 -31.28 -10.57
C PHE A 287 -30.79 -32.75 -10.93
N ALA A 288 -29.81 -33.41 -10.32
CA ALA A 288 -29.54 -34.83 -10.54
C ALA A 288 -30.73 -35.72 -10.08
N MET A 289 -31.32 -35.44 -8.92
CA MET A 289 -32.48 -36.17 -8.41
C MET A 289 -33.71 -36.02 -9.33
N ILE A 290 -34.05 -34.78 -9.71
CA ILE A 290 -35.16 -34.51 -10.62
C ILE A 290 -34.95 -35.23 -11.95
N SER A 291 -33.72 -35.18 -12.47
CA SER A 291 -33.34 -35.84 -13.72
C SER A 291 -33.49 -37.36 -13.67
N LEU A 292 -33.18 -37.99 -12.52
CA LEU A 292 -33.33 -39.44 -12.33
C LEU A 292 -34.81 -39.86 -12.22
N GLU A 293 -35.63 -39.08 -11.52
CA GLU A 293 -37.06 -39.38 -11.34
C GLU A 293 -37.89 -39.05 -12.59
N THR A 294 -37.51 -38.01 -13.33
CA THR A 294 -38.24 -37.51 -14.50
C THR A 294 -37.30 -37.37 -15.72
N PRO A 295 -36.94 -38.51 -16.36
CA PRO A 295 -35.97 -38.52 -17.46
C PRO A 295 -36.41 -37.71 -18.70
N ILE A 296 -37.70 -37.38 -18.82
CA ILE A 296 -38.26 -36.51 -19.87
C ILE A 296 -37.70 -35.08 -19.84
N ILE A 297 -37.20 -34.61 -18.69
CA ILE A 297 -36.63 -33.25 -18.57
C ILE A 297 -35.25 -33.13 -19.23
N LEU A 298 -34.57 -34.26 -19.45
CA LEU A 298 -33.26 -34.35 -20.11
C LEU A 298 -33.34 -34.61 -21.62
N ALA A 299 -34.52 -34.96 -22.13
CA ALA A 299 -34.80 -35.23 -23.55
C ALA A 299 -35.22 -33.95 -24.28
#